data_AF-A0A0C2YLS9-F1
#
_entry.id   AF-A0A0C2YLS9-F1
#
_cell.length_a   1.000
_cell.length_b   1.000
_cell.length_c   1.000
_cell.angle_alpha   90.00
_cell.angle_beta   90.00
_cell.angle_gamma   90.00
#
_symmetry.space_group_name_H-M   'P 1'
#
loop_
_entity.id
_entity.type
_entity.pdbx_description
1 polymer ?
#
loop_
_entity_poly.entity_id
_entity_poly.type
_entity_poly.pdbx_seq_one_letter_code
_entity_poly.pdbx_strand_id
1 'polypeptide(L)'
;MSLDWKDVLRLRQTCKHLSQVTREKSIWVRFFHVFNVFHPWSPLRLERPLQFYTAQELEHLVVRRTNEELRRKTRTKLRFSLIRRLPLRKSEIRALTLINGGRWLLTVSRFGSVSYYDLETQEPVKRVLIPAPQLGSPDGQCTAKIAVDMDYESALLSFNLALYIRKVHMSTRVPIQLIQVWHVTLELDDQNHGRSLSAKRLSSFYRENCGELQCLSLLGTFVAFGVITRPPQPSYVSVVDWAKAANIHNPSHRRPATSLSYLRKVIYCHNPGELVRVVVHLLPGNRILVVSESTQASIICLYDMLSIETTANIPPANFSHSSSPTWEHKWQTCLGSFQSHGCANRFNDFRLVFHTTYTLYGITIPCDSGEDGLQPELVKLMTGHSSFENVSHLGYNSAIVMDTHSPLLYMLHYPWPDASSGSASGPSNSVVGIFDKKNWRRPKYSAFDECSGRLVVDTGLNEVVVYDFARS
;
A
#
# COMPACT_ATOMS: atom_id res chain seq x y z
N MET A 1 -16.38 -13.82 -34.09
CA MET A 1 -16.54 -14.37 -32.73
C MET A 1 -15.16 -14.45 -32.09
N SER A 2 -14.95 -13.82 -30.93
CA SER A 2 -13.70 -13.94 -30.17
C SER A 2 -13.92 -14.97 -29.06
N LEU A 3 -13.08 -16.01 -29.00
CA LEU A 3 -13.12 -16.99 -27.90
C LEU A 3 -12.65 -16.34 -26.61
N ASP A 4 -13.34 -16.59 -25.50
CA ASP A 4 -12.85 -16.18 -24.18
C ASP A 4 -11.86 -17.23 -23.61
N TRP A 5 -11.27 -16.94 -22.45
CA TRP A 5 -10.30 -17.87 -21.83
C TRP A 5 -10.95 -19.19 -21.38
N LYS A 6 -12.25 -19.18 -21.03
CA LYS A 6 -12.98 -20.40 -20.63
C LYS A 6 -13.20 -21.30 -21.83
N ASP A 7 -13.52 -20.73 -22.98
CA ASP A 7 -13.66 -21.45 -24.23
C ASP A 7 -12.34 -22.08 -24.64
N VAL A 8 -11.22 -21.36 -24.51
CA VAL A 8 -9.87 -21.91 -24.74
C VAL A 8 -9.59 -23.10 -23.81
N LEU A 9 -9.93 -23.00 -22.52
CA LEU A 9 -9.78 -24.12 -21.58
C LEU A 9 -10.72 -25.30 -21.88
N ARG A 10 -11.93 -25.06 -22.39
CA ARG A 10 -12.86 -26.13 -22.81
C ARG A 10 -12.37 -26.82 -24.07
N LEU A 11 -11.89 -26.07 -25.06
CA LEU A 11 -11.32 -26.60 -26.30
C LEU A 11 -10.15 -27.55 -26.01
N ARG A 12 -9.34 -27.25 -24.98
CA ARG A 12 -8.25 -28.13 -24.53
C ARG A 12 -8.71 -29.53 -24.13
N GLN A 13 -9.95 -29.69 -23.69
CA GLN A 13 -10.52 -30.98 -23.25
C GLN A 13 -11.09 -31.82 -24.41
N THR A 14 -11.12 -31.28 -25.64
CA THR A 14 -11.77 -31.94 -26.78
C THR A 14 -10.85 -32.95 -27.49
N CYS A 15 -9.64 -32.55 -27.88
CA CYS A 15 -8.67 -33.43 -28.54
C CYS A 15 -7.23 -32.98 -28.27
N LYS A 16 -6.26 -33.89 -28.51
CA LYS A 16 -4.81 -33.63 -28.28
C LYS A 16 -4.30 -32.43 -29.08
N HIS A 17 -4.76 -32.27 -30.32
CA HIS A 17 -4.33 -31.18 -31.19
C HIS A 17 -4.77 -29.81 -30.62
N LEU A 18 -6.06 -29.65 -30.30
CA LEU A 18 -6.56 -28.42 -29.68
C LEU A 18 -5.95 -28.20 -28.30
N SER A 19 -5.65 -29.27 -27.55
CA SER A 19 -4.92 -29.17 -26.29
C SER A 19 -3.52 -28.57 -26.46
N GLN A 20 -2.82 -28.94 -27.52
CA GLN A 20 -1.50 -28.38 -27.85
C GLN A 20 -1.59 -26.93 -28.32
N VAL A 21 -2.50 -26.61 -29.25
CA VAL A 21 -2.68 -25.26 -29.79
C VAL A 21 -3.09 -24.27 -28.69
N THR A 22 -4.00 -24.65 -27.79
CA THR A 22 -4.44 -23.79 -26.67
C THR A 22 -3.37 -23.56 -25.59
N ARG A 23 -2.19 -24.17 -25.71
CA ARG A 23 -1.02 -23.94 -24.85
C ARG A 23 0.01 -23.02 -25.50
N GLU A 24 -0.25 -22.50 -26.69
CA GLU A 24 0.66 -21.54 -27.32
C GLU A 24 0.76 -20.25 -26.52
N LYS A 25 1.99 -19.74 -26.38
CA LYS A 25 2.28 -18.51 -25.63
C LYS A 25 1.55 -17.29 -26.21
N SER A 26 1.42 -17.22 -27.54
CA SER A 26 0.75 -16.13 -28.26
C SER A 26 -0.70 -15.90 -27.80
N ILE A 27 -1.43 -16.98 -27.49
CA ILE A 27 -2.82 -16.94 -27.00
C ILE A 27 -2.87 -16.25 -25.63
N TRP A 28 -2.01 -16.68 -24.71
CA TRP A 28 -1.98 -16.14 -23.34
C TRP A 28 -1.43 -14.72 -23.25
N VAL A 29 -0.47 -14.38 -24.13
CA VAL A 29 -0.03 -12.99 -24.35
C VAL A 29 -1.21 -12.11 -24.75
N ARG A 30 -2.03 -12.56 -25.72
CA ARG A 30 -3.22 -11.82 -26.16
C ARG A 30 -4.20 -11.63 -25.01
N PHE A 31 -4.51 -12.69 -24.24
CA PHE A 31 -5.41 -12.56 -23.09
C PHE A 31 -4.87 -11.62 -22.02
N PHE A 32 -3.56 -11.67 -21.73
CA PHE A 32 -2.92 -10.75 -20.80
C PHE A 32 -3.10 -9.27 -21.23
N HIS A 33 -2.87 -8.95 -22.50
CA HIS A 33 -3.07 -7.61 -23.02
C HIS A 33 -4.54 -7.17 -22.97
N VAL A 34 -5.44 -8.03 -23.44
CA VAL A 34 -6.89 -7.76 -23.41
C VAL A 34 -7.36 -7.52 -21.97
N PHE A 35 -6.90 -8.34 -21.02
CA PHE A 35 -7.23 -8.18 -19.62
C PHE A 35 -6.78 -6.82 -19.07
N ASN A 36 -5.55 -6.40 -19.36
CA ASN A 36 -5.01 -5.12 -18.90
C ASN A 36 -5.70 -3.91 -19.52
N VAL A 37 -6.22 -4.04 -20.75
CA VAL A 37 -7.06 -3.01 -21.38
C VAL A 37 -8.40 -2.87 -20.66
N PHE A 38 -9.02 -3.98 -20.25
CA PHE A 38 -10.29 -3.96 -19.51
C PHE A 38 -10.14 -3.57 -18.03
N HIS A 39 -8.95 -3.71 -17.45
CA HIS A 39 -8.65 -3.37 -16.06
C HIS A 39 -7.56 -2.32 -15.95
N PRO A 40 -7.77 -1.12 -16.52
CA PRO A 40 -6.68 -0.16 -16.68
C PRO A 40 -6.28 0.47 -15.33
N TRP A 41 -7.15 0.38 -14.32
CA TRP A 41 -6.91 0.78 -12.93
C TRP A 41 -6.32 -0.32 -12.05
N SER A 42 -6.23 -1.55 -12.52
CA SER A 42 -5.63 -2.65 -11.74
C SER A 42 -5.02 -3.67 -12.70
N PRO A 43 -4.04 -3.24 -13.51
CA PRO A 43 -3.45 -4.08 -14.54
C PRO A 43 -2.63 -5.20 -13.87
N LEU A 44 -2.64 -6.37 -14.49
CA LEU A 44 -1.70 -7.43 -14.14
C LEU A 44 -0.30 -6.96 -14.48
N ARG A 45 0.52 -6.83 -13.43
CA ARG A 45 1.92 -6.47 -13.55
C ARG A 45 2.76 -7.74 -13.64
N LEU A 46 3.66 -7.75 -14.62
CA LEU A 46 4.67 -8.78 -14.77
C LEU A 46 5.92 -8.35 -14.00
N GLU A 47 6.60 -9.33 -13.42
CA GLU A 47 7.83 -9.10 -12.65
C GLU A 47 9.08 -9.05 -13.54
N ARG A 48 8.92 -9.40 -14.81
CA ARG A 48 9.98 -9.48 -15.82
C ARG A 48 9.39 -9.23 -17.21
N PRO A 49 10.22 -9.02 -18.24
CA PRO A 49 9.72 -8.85 -19.59
C PRO A 49 8.88 -10.04 -20.06
N LEU A 50 7.85 -9.76 -20.86
CA LEU A 50 6.89 -10.74 -21.36
C LEU A 50 7.58 -11.90 -22.12
N GLN A 51 8.71 -11.64 -22.78
CA GLN A 51 9.48 -12.66 -23.48
C GLN A 51 10.02 -13.78 -22.55
N PHE A 52 10.23 -13.50 -21.26
CA PHE A 52 10.75 -14.49 -20.32
C PHE A 52 9.68 -15.39 -19.69
N TYR A 53 8.41 -15.08 -19.86
CA TYR A 53 7.34 -15.93 -19.36
C TYR A 53 7.07 -17.12 -20.28
N THR A 54 6.88 -18.29 -19.69
CA THR A 54 6.33 -19.45 -20.39
C THR A 54 4.82 -19.27 -20.62
N ALA A 55 4.25 -20.04 -21.56
CA ALA A 55 2.79 -20.03 -21.76
C ALA A 55 2.03 -20.43 -20.49
N GLN A 56 2.57 -21.39 -19.73
CA GLN A 56 1.96 -21.88 -18.49
C GLN A 56 1.93 -20.80 -17.40
N GLU A 57 2.97 -20.00 -17.26
CA GLU A 57 2.98 -18.91 -16.28
C GLU A 57 2.00 -17.79 -16.65
N LEU A 58 1.91 -17.42 -17.94
CA LEU A 58 0.94 -16.43 -18.40
C LEU A 58 -0.50 -16.94 -18.22
N GLU A 59 -0.74 -18.20 -18.58
CA GLU A 59 -2.01 -18.87 -18.30
C GLU A 59 -2.34 -18.79 -16.82
N HIS A 60 -1.39 -19.15 -15.95
CA HIS A 60 -1.59 -19.10 -14.50
C HIS A 60 -2.00 -17.70 -14.05
N LEU A 61 -1.30 -16.65 -14.48
CA LEU A 61 -1.61 -15.26 -14.10
C LEU A 61 -2.99 -14.81 -14.58
N VAL A 62 -3.31 -15.04 -15.86
CA VAL A 62 -4.60 -14.65 -16.46
C VAL A 62 -5.76 -15.40 -15.81
N VAL A 63 -5.66 -16.74 -15.71
CA VAL A 63 -6.71 -17.59 -15.14
C VAL A 63 -6.91 -17.28 -13.66
N ARG A 64 -5.83 -17.12 -12.90
CA ARG A 64 -5.88 -16.74 -11.49
C ARG A 64 -6.68 -15.45 -11.30
N ARG A 65 -6.31 -14.40 -12.02
CA ARG A 65 -6.96 -13.09 -11.92
C ARG A 65 -8.43 -13.15 -12.34
N THR A 66 -8.73 -13.83 -13.44
CA THR A 66 -10.11 -13.88 -13.92
C THR A 66 -11.01 -14.74 -13.03
N ASN A 67 -10.46 -15.80 -12.42
CA ASN A 67 -11.16 -16.58 -11.40
C ASN A 67 -11.46 -15.76 -10.14
N GLU A 68 -10.50 -14.93 -9.73
CA GLU A 68 -10.63 -14.02 -8.59
C GLU A 68 -11.77 -13.02 -8.83
N GLU A 69 -11.77 -12.34 -9.97
CA GLU A 69 -12.83 -11.41 -10.38
C GLU A 69 -14.20 -12.08 -10.49
N LEU A 70 -14.27 -13.25 -11.14
CA LEU A 70 -15.51 -14.01 -11.26
C LEU A 70 -16.08 -14.37 -9.87
N ARG A 71 -15.22 -14.80 -8.95
CA ARG A 71 -15.65 -15.17 -7.58
C ARG A 71 -16.16 -13.99 -6.81
N ARG A 72 -15.50 -12.82 -6.92
CA ARG A 72 -15.98 -11.57 -6.32
C ARG A 72 -17.40 -11.23 -6.78
N LYS A 73 -17.70 -11.47 -8.06
CA LYS A 73 -19.00 -11.16 -8.67
C LYS A 73 -20.08 -12.21 -8.36
N THR A 74 -19.73 -13.50 -8.27
CA THR A 74 -20.74 -14.57 -8.24
C THR A 74 -20.96 -15.24 -6.89
N ARG A 75 -20.05 -15.12 -5.92
CA ARG A 75 -20.14 -15.89 -4.65
C ARG A 75 -20.61 -15.05 -3.48
N THR A 76 -21.48 -15.65 -2.67
CA THR A 76 -21.91 -15.11 -1.36
C THR A 76 -21.06 -15.64 -0.20
N LYS A 77 -20.28 -16.72 -0.39
CA LYS A 77 -19.40 -17.32 0.63
C LYS A 77 -18.00 -17.60 0.06
N LEU A 78 -16.96 -17.19 0.78
CA LEU A 78 -15.58 -17.52 0.43
C LEU A 78 -15.26 -18.88 1.03
N ARG A 79 -14.88 -19.82 0.18
CA ARG A 79 -14.06 -20.95 0.61
C ARG A 79 -12.63 -20.57 0.31
N PHE A 80 -11.83 -20.38 1.36
CA PHE A 80 -10.40 -20.20 1.23
C PHE A 80 -9.80 -21.52 0.72
N SER A 81 -9.08 -21.47 -0.38
CA SER A 81 -8.49 -22.65 -1.01
C SER A 81 -7.10 -22.97 -0.49
N LEU A 82 -6.32 -21.92 -0.22
CA LEU A 82 -4.95 -22.04 0.23
C LEU A 82 -4.72 -21.09 1.41
N ILE A 83 -4.54 -21.69 2.57
CA ILE A 83 -4.12 -21.04 3.79
C ILE A 83 -2.66 -21.44 3.99
N ARG A 84 -1.73 -20.52 3.69
CA ARG A 84 -0.31 -20.73 4.07
C ARG A 84 -0.08 -20.11 5.43
N ARG A 85 0.50 -20.88 6.35
CA ARG A 85 0.96 -20.39 7.65
C ARG A 85 2.46 -20.19 7.58
N LEU A 86 2.90 -18.95 7.71
CA LEU A 86 4.31 -18.59 7.75
C LEU A 86 4.74 -18.57 9.21
N PRO A 87 5.62 -19.49 9.65
CA PRO A 87 6.09 -19.48 11.02
C PRO A 87 6.87 -18.21 11.27
N LEU A 88 6.45 -17.45 12.28
CA LEU A 88 7.17 -16.30 12.79
C LEU A 88 7.59 -16.58 14.21
N ARG A 89 8.76 -16.08 14.61
CA ARG A 89 9.08 -16.04 16.03
C ARG A 89 8.26 -14.93 16.69
N LYS A 90 7.88 -15.12 17.96
CA LYS A 90 7.04 -14.20 18.75
C LYS A 90 7.45 -12.75 18.57
N SER A 91 6.48 -11.86 18.32
CA SER A 91 6.64 -10.39 18.37
C SER A 91 7.62 -9.75 17.39
N GLU A 92 7.95 -10.44 16.29
CA GLU A 92 8.92 -9.90 15.33
C GLU A 92 8.33 -8.81 14.43
N ILE A 93 7.07 -8.86 13.99
CA ILE A 93 6.61 -7.92 12.95
C ILE A 93 6.28 -6.54 13.52
N ARG A 94 6.82 -5.51 12.85
CA ARG A 94 6.54 -4.08 13.11
C ARG A 94 5.86 -3.37 11.95
N ALA A 95 6.01 -3.91 10.75
CA ALA A 95 5.28 -3.52 9.56
C ALA A 95 5.32 -4.69 8.57
N LEU A 96 4.34 -4.79 7.69
CA LEU A 96 4.37 -5.69 6.56
C LEU A 96 3.71 -5.03 5.36
N THR A 97 4.10 -5.41 4.15
CA THR A 97 3.47 -4.97 2.91
C THR A 97 3.57 -6.07 1.87
N LEU A 98 2.57 -6.15 1.00
CA LEU A 98 2.55 -7.08 -0.11
C LEU A 98 2.89 -6.29 -1.37
N ILE A 99 3.92 -6.72 -2.10
CA ILE A 99 4.31 -6.07 -3.36
C ILE A 99 3.25 -6.37 -4.42
N ASN A 100 2.96 -5.37 -5.26
CA ASN A 100 1.97 -5.48 -6.33
C ASN A 100 2.22 -6.75 -7.18
N GLY A 101 1.17 -7.53 -7.43
CA GLY A 101 1.24 -8.88 -8.02
C GLY A 101 1.24 -10.01 -6.98
N GLY A 102 1.43 -9.68 -5.71
CA GLY A 102 1.11 -10.56 -4.58
C GLY A 102 2.10 -11.69 -4.31
N ARG A 103 3.17 -11.82 -5.09
CA ARG A 103 4.20 -12.86 -4.88
C ARG A 103 5.09 -12.55 -3.69
N TRP A 104 5.56 -11.32 -3.57
CA TRP A 104 6.57 -10.94 -2.58
C TRP A 104 5.93 -10.26 -1.37
N LEU A 105 6.01 -10.91 -0.21
CA LEU A 105 5.61 -10.32 1.07
C LEU A 105 6.86 -9.77 1.77
N LEU A 106 6.88 -8.47 2.07
CA LEU A 106 7.91 -7.86 2.90
C LEU A 106 7.43 -7.74 4.35
N THR A 107 8.34 -8.00 5.28
CA THR A 107 8.11 -7.87 6.73
C THR A 107 9.26 -7.11 7.37
N VAL A 108 8.94 -6.23 8.32
CA VAL A 108 9.94 -5.52 9.12
C VAL A 108 9.97 -6.11 10.52
N SER A 109 11.16 -6.47 10.98
CA SER A 109 11.34 -7.06 12.30
C SER A 109 11.33 -6.01 13.42
N ARG A 110 11.27 -6.46 14.68
CA ARG A 110 11.43 -5.64 15.88
C ARG A 110 12.81 -5.02 16.02
N PHE A 111 13.76 -5.42 15.18
CA PHE A 111 15.10 -4.85 15.12
C PHE A 111 15.28 -3.90 13.92
N GLY A 112 14.24 -3.70 13.12
CA GLY A 112 14.29 -2.86 11.93
C GLY A 112 14.90 -3.52 10.69
N SER A 113 15.21 -4.83 10.74
CA SER A 113 15.58 -5.57 9.53
C SER A 113 14.37 -5.81 8.64
N VAL A 114 14.54 -5.74 7.32
CA VAL A 114 13.50 -6.11 6.36
C VAL A 114 13.79 -7.52 5.84
N SER A 115 12.77 -8.36 5.81
CA SER A 115 12.82 -9.70 5.24
C SER A 115 11.70 -9.91 4.25
N TYR A 116 11.88 -10.80 3.29
CA TYR A 116 10.85 -11.16 2.31
C TYR A 116 10.53 -12.65 2.33
N TYR A 117 9.35 -12.98 1.81
CA TYR A 117 8.88 -14.33 1.50
C TYR A 117 8.45 -14.38 0.05
N ASP A 118 8.82 -15.44 -0.65
CA ASP A 118 8.23 -15.80 -1.94
C ASP A 118 6.98 -16.65 -1.70
N LEU A 119 5.79 -16.10 -1.98
CA LEU A 119 4.51 -16.76 -1.73
C LEU A 119 4.11 -17.75 -2.84
N GLU A 120 4.87 -17.82 -3.94
CA GLU A 120 4.66 -18.83 -4.99
C GLU A 120 5.39 -20.15 -4.71
N THR A 121 6.47 -20.16 -3.91
CA THR A 121 7.16 -21.41 -3.54
C THR A 121 6.26 -22.30 -2.69
N GLN A 122 6.45 -23.62 -2.75
CA GLN A 122 5.67 -24.56 -1.94
C GLN A 122 5.90 -24.32 -0.43
N GLU A 123 7.15 -24.05 -0.06
CA GLU A 123 7.57 -23.73 1.30
C GLU A 123 8.22 -22.33 1.32
N PRO A 124 7.46 -21.27 1.66
CA PRO A 124 8.00 -19.92 1.71
C PRO A 124 9.04 -19.78 2.82
N VAL A 125 10.28 -19.48 2.43
CA VAL A 125 11.40 -19.27 3.37
C VAL A 125 11.61 -17.78 3.58
N LYS A 126 11.76 -17.37 4.85
CA LYS A 126 12.12 -16.00 5.23
C LYS A 126 13.55 -15.69 4.79
N ARG A 127 13.75 -14.69 3.96
CA ARG A 127 15.08 -14.21 3.53
C ARG A 127 15.30 -12.77 3.96
N VAL A 128 16.47 -12.45 4.49
CA VAL A 128 16.81 -11.07 4.88
C VAL A 128 17.11 -10.26 3.61
N LEU A 129 16.42 -9.13 3.46
CA LEU A 129 16.62 -8.16 2.38
C LEU A 129 17.51 -7.01 2.82
N ILE A 130 17.18 -6.42 3.97
CA ILE A 130 17.88 -5.28 4.56
C ILE A 130 18.25 -5.68 5.99
N PRO A 131 19.55 -5.69 6.34
CA PRO A 131 19.98 -6.00 7.69
C PRO A 131 19.48 -4.96 8.69
N ALA A 132 19.31 -5.36 9.95
CA ALA A 132 18.96 -4.42 11.02
C ALA A 132 20.04 -3.33 11.11
N PRO A 133 19.66 -2.04 11.22
CA PRO A 133 20.65 -1.00 11.41
C PRO A 133 21.32 -1.17 12.78
N GLN A 134 22.63 -0.89 12.86
CA GLN A 134 23.43 -1.00 14.08
C GLN A 134 23.15 0.16 15.06
N LEU A 135 21.89 0.30 15.48
CA LEU A 135 21.42 1.39 16.35
C LEU A 135 21.44 0.99 17.82
N GLY A 136 22.62 0.74 18.42
CA GLY A 136 22.75 0.48 19.87
C GLY A 136 22.09 -0.82 20.38
N SER A 137 21.88 -0.91 21.71
CA SER A 137 21.55 -2.15 22.45
C SER A 137 20.41 -2.99 21.83
N PRO A 138 20.50 -4.34 21.85
CA PRO A 138 19.46 -5.24 21.38
C PRO A 138 18.10 -5.12 22.13
N ASP A 139 18.07 -4.49 23.30
CA ASP A 139 16.89 -4.50 24.19
C ASP A 139 15.86 -3.39 23.88
N GLY A 140 16.11 -2.55 22.87
CA GLY A 140 15.23 -1.44 22.53
C GLY A 140 13.92 -1.86 21.85
N GLN A 141 12.80 -1.24 22.24
CA GLN A 141 11.55 -1.37 21.48
C GLN A 141 11.66 -0.56 20.18
N CYS A 142 11.36 -1.21 19.05
CA CYS A 142 11.31 -0.58 17.74
C CYS A 142 9.88 -0.43 17.26
N THR A 143 9.54 0.74 16.73
CA THR A 143 8.40 0.91 15.80
C THR A 143 8.95 1.08 14.40
N ALA A 144 8.21 0.61 13.40
CA ALA A 144 8.60 0.74 12.01
C ALA A 144 7.39 1.03 11.13
N LYS A 145 7.62 1.72 10.01
CA LYS A 145 6.66 1.89 8.93
C LYS A 145 7.38 1.76 7.60
N ILE A 146 6.65 1.32 6.58
CA ILE A 146 7.17 1.17 5.22
C ILE A 146 6.22 1.81 4.22
N ALA A 147 6.79 2.37 3.17
CA ALA A 147 6.09 2.80 1.98
C ALA A 147 6.87 2.29 0.76
N VAL A 148 6.15 1.92 -0.29
CA VAL A 148 6.72 1.36 -1.52
C VAL A 148 6.30 2.26 -2.67
N ASP A 149 7.26 2.58 -3.54
CA ASP A 149 7.05 3.29 -4.80
C ASP A 149 7.54 2.40 -5.94
N MET A 150 6.60 1.93 -6.76
CA MET A 150 6.89 0.97 -7.82
C MET A 150 7.50 1.67 -9.03
N ASP A 151 8.60 1.16 -9.55
CA ASP A 151 9.19 1.63 -10.79
C ASP A 151 8.53 0.88 -11.96
N TYR A 152 7.51 1.51 -12.56
CA TYR A 152 6.74 0.94 -13.66
C TYR A 152 7.45 0.99 -15.01
N GLU A 153 8.54 1.75 -15.12
CA GLU A 153 9.34 1.87 -16.34
C GLU A 153 10.46 0.82 -16.39
N SER A 154 10.83 0.26 -15.24
CA SER A 154 11.79 -0.84 -15.17
C SER A 154 11.26 -2.11 -15.84
N ALA A 155 12.11 -2.72 -16.66
CA ALA A 155 11.83 -4.00 -17.33
C ALA A 155 11.64 -5.16 -16.35
N LEU A 156 12.32 -5.10 -15.20
CA LEU A 156 12.19 -6.04 -14.10
C LEU A 156 11.41 -5.41 -12.95
N LEU A 157 10.82 -6.24 -12.09
CA LEU A 157 10.24 -5.80 -10.84
C LEU A 157 11.29 -4.99 -10.06
N SER A 158 11.00 -3.71 -9.92
CA SER A 158 11.85 -2.73 -9.29
C SER A 158 10.98 -1.75 -8.52
N PHE A 159 11.44 -1.34 -7.35
CA PHE A 159 10.73 -0.36 -6.54
C PHE A 159 11.67 0.29 -5.54
N ASN A 160 11.33 1.50 -5.13
CA ASN A 160 11.93 2.14 -3.98
C ASN A 160 11.13 1.82 -2.72
N LEU A 161 11.83 1.59 -1.62
CA LEU A 161 11.28 1.28 -0.30
C LEU A 161 11.74 2.35 0.68
N ALA A 162 10.80 3.10 1.24
CA ALA A 162 11.05 3.97 2.38
C ALA A 162 10.80 3.18 3.66
N LEU A 163 11.78 3.19 4.55
CA LEU A 163 11.77 2.49 5.82
C LEU A 163 11.99 3.50 6.94
N TYR A 164 10.95 3.70 7.75
CA TYR A 164 11.06 4.45 9.01
C TYR A 164 11.27 3.48 10.17
N ILE A 165 12.24 3.80 11.03
CA ILE A 165 12.60 3.05 12.22
C ILE A 165 12.70 4.04 13.38
N ARG A 166 11.93 3.80 14.45
CA ARG A 166 12.11 4.49 15.73
C ARG A 166 12.51 3.50 16.80
N LYS A 167 13.68 3.70 17.38
CA LYS A 167 14.23 2.87 18.45
C LYS A 167 14.34 3.69 19.72
N VAL A 168 13.70 3.21 20.80
CA VAL A 168 13.82 3.82 22.14
C VAL A 168 14.87 3.04 22.93
N HIS A 169 15.96 3.71 23.31
CA HIS A 169 16.97 3.10 24.18
C HIS A 169 16.52 3.18 25.64
N MET A 170 16.58 2.07 26.38
CA MET A 170 16.10 2.02 27.77
C MET A 170 16.90 2.95 28.68
N SER A 171 18.22 3.06 28.47
CA SER A 171 19.08 3.88 29.34
C SER A 171 18.97 5.40 29.10
N THR A 172 18.85 5.85 27.84
CA THR A 172 18.83 7.29 27.54
C THR A 172 17.43 7.85 27.42
N ARG A 173 16.42 7.00 27.16
CA ARG A 173 15.03 7.38 26.82
C ARG A 173 14.90 8.34 25.63
N VAL A 174 15.99 8.68 24.94
CA VAL A 174 15.96 9.49 23.72
C VAL A 174 15.73 8.55 22.54
N PRO A 175 14.59 8.64 21.84
CA PRO A 175 14.34 7.83 20.67
C PRO A 175 15.25 8.27 19.51
N ILE A 176 15.87 7.31 18.85
CA ILE A 176 16.51 7.53 17.55
C ILE A 176 15.46 7.26 16.49
N GLN A 177 15.27 8.21 15.59
CA GLN A 177 14.33 8.11 14.48
C GLN A 177 15.12 8.19 13.17
N LEU A 178 15.04 7.12 12.37
CA LEU A 178 15.81 6.96 11.16
C LEU A 178 14.85 6.71 9.99
N ILE A 179 15.05 7.44 8.90
CA ILE A 179 14.41 7.16 7.61
C ILE A 179 15.49 6.69 6.66
N GLN A 180 15.25 5.57 6.00
CA GLN A 180 16.11 5.02 4.96
C GLN A 180 15.31 4.83 3.68
N VAL A 181 15.93 5.08 2.54
CA VAL A 181 15.36 4.76 1.23
C VAL A 181 16.26 3.74 0.56
N TRP A 182 15.66 2.65 0.10
CA TRP A 182 16.34 1.54 -0.55
C TRP A 182 15.74 1.31 -1.92
N HIS A 183 16.58 1.04 -2.90
CA HIS A 183 16.17 0.51 -4.19
C HIS A 183 16.14 -1.01 -4.09
N VAL A 184 15.04 -1.64 -4.50
CA VAL A 184 14.87 -3.09 -4.49
C VAL A 184 14.61 -3.58 -5.89
N THR A 185 15.33 -4.61 -6.31
CA THR A 185 15.24 -5.19 -7.66
C THR A 185 15.11 -6.70 -7.59
N LEU A 186 14.36 -7.26 -8.55
CA LEU A 186 14.30 -8.70 -8.76
C LEU A 186 15.59 -9.23 -9.38
N GLU A 187 16.14 -10.26 -8.78
CA GLU A 187 17.24 -11.03 -9.33
C GLU A 187 16.69 -12.24 -10.08
N LEU A 188 17.19 -12.43 -11.30
CA LEU A 188 16.84 -13.57 -12.13
C LEU A 188 17.83 -14.74 -11.92
N ASP A 189 17.35 -15.97 -12.11
CA ASP A 189 18.21 -17.14 -12.27
C ASP A 189 18.66 -17.36 -13.72
N ASP A 190 19.42 -18.43 -13.97
CA ASP A 190 19.93 -18.80 -15.30
C ASP A 190 18.80 -19.09 -16.32
N GLN A 191 17.58 -19.31 -15.85
CA GLN A 191 16.38 -19.53 -16.66
C GLN A 191 15.52 -18.27 -16.78
N ASN A 192 16.06 -17.11 -16.38
CA ASN A 192 15.38 -15.82 -16.31
C ASN A 192 14.20 -15.78 -15.32
N HIS A 193 14.02 -16.76 -14.44
CA HIS A 193 12.97 -16.74 -13.41
C HIS A 193 13.36 -15.82 -12.26
N GLY A 194 12.41 -15.05 -11.75
CA GLY A 194 12.62 -14.27 -10.54
C GLY A 194 12.92 -15.17 -9.35
N ARG A 195 14.14 -15.11 -8.82
CA ARG A 195 14.64 -16.02 -7.76
C ARG A 195 14.71 -15.38 -6.39
N SER A 196 15.11 -14.11 -6.35
CA SER A 196 15.37 -13.35 -5.13
C SER A 196 15.11 -11.87 -5.33
N LEU A 197 15.01 -11.15 -4.23
CA LEU A 197 15.09 -9.69 -4.20
C LEU A 197 16.43 -9.28 -3.64
N SER A 198 17.04 -8.25 -4.24
CA SER A 198 18.21 -7.55 -3.72
C SER A 198 17.88 -6.11 -3.40
N ALA A 199 18.61 -5.51 -2.46
CA ALA A 199 18.38 -4.14 -2.02
C ALA A 199 19.68 -3.34 -1.94
N LYS A 200 19.64 -2.11 -2.48
CA LYS A 200 20.72 -1.12 -2.41
C LYS A 200 20.22 0.13 -1.70
N ARG A 201 20.92 0.56 -0.64
CA ARG A 201 20.55 1.79 0.06
C ARG A 201 20.83 3.01 -0.83
N LEU A 202 19.82 3.85 -1.02
CA LEU A 202 19.92 5.11 -1.76
C LEU A 202 20.15 6.29 -0.82
N SER A 203 19.43 6.33 0.31
CA SER A 203 19.50 7.44 1.27
C SER A 203 19.26 6.98 2.70
N SER A 204 19.75 7.76 3.66
CA SER A 204 19.59 7.53 5.09
C SER A 204 19.76 8.84 5.83
N PHE A 205 18.74 9.27 6.57
CA PHE A 205 18.80 10.49 7.36
C PHE A 205 18.00 10.35 8.66
N TYR A 206 18.41 11.11 9.67
CA TYR A 206 17.75 11.08 10.97
C TYR A 206 16.62 12.10 11.03
N ARG A 207 15.50 11.68 11.59
CA ARG A 207 14.36 12.55 11.87
C ARG A 207 14.49 13.15 13.28
N GLU A 208 14.07 14.39 13.43
CA GLU A 208 13.88 15.03 14.73
C GLU A 208 12.85 14.32 15.61
N ASN A 209 12.98 14.51 16.92
CA ASN A 209 12.07 13.90 17.89
C ASN A 209 10.85 14.79 18.21
N CYS A 210 10.21 15.34 17.17
CA CYS A 210 9.05 16.22 17.31
C CYS A 210 7.76 15.46 16.99
N GLY A 211 7.27 14.65 17.93
CA GLY A 211 6.03 13.89 17.77
C GLY A 211 6.19 12.48 17.17
N GLU A 212 5.08 11.77 17.06
CA GLU A 212 5.01 10.39 16.56
C GLU A 212 4.63 10.36 15.09
N LEU A 213 5.40 9.62 14.29
CA LEU A 213 5.11 9.44 12.87
C LEU A 213 3.90 8.48 12.72
N GLN A 214 2.83 8.96 12.06
CA GLN A 214 1.57 8.24 11.87
C GLN A 214 1.48 7.55 10.52
N CYS A 215 1.97 8.16 9.45
CA CYS A 215 1.91 7.62 8.10
C CYS A 215 3.20 7.96 7.33
N LEU A 216 3.44 7.20 6.26
CA LEU A 216 4.61 7.34 5.40
C LEU A 216 4.15 7.15 3.95
N SER A 217 4.59 8.02 3.05
CA SER A 217 4.37 7.94 1.62
C SER A 217 5.69 8.20 0.89
N LEU A 218 5.89 7.50 -0.22
CA LEU A 218 7.06 7.59 -1.06
C LEU A 218 6.58 7.72 -2.51
N LEU A 219 7.15 8.66 -3.25
CA LEU A 219 6.95 8.80 -4.69
C LEU A 219 8.14 9.55 -5.29
N GLY A 220 8.80 8.96 -6.28
CA GLY A 220 10.00 9.51 -6.89
C GLY A 220 11.08 9.81 -5.85
N THR A 221 11.63 11.03 -5.89
CA THR A 221 12.66 11.49 -4.95
C THR A 221 12.11 12.04 -3.63
N PHE A 222 10.79 11.96 -3.39
CA PHE A 222 10.16 12.53 -2.21
C PHE A 222 9.67 11.47 -1.24
N VAL A 223 9.95 11.67 0.05
CA VAL A 223 9.31 10.97 1.17
C VAL A 223 8.45 11.98 1.91
N ALA A 224 7.18 11.66 2.09
CA ALA A 224 6.26 12.42 2.93
C ALA A 224 5.87 11.61 4.16
N PHE A 225 5.72 12.28 5.30
CA PHE A 225 5.23 11.64 6.52
C PHE A 225 4.36 12.59 7.33
N GLY A 226 3.25 12.05 7.84
CA GLY A 226 2.37 12.72 8.79
C GLY A 226 2.83 12.47 10.22
N VAL A 227 2.81 13.52 11.03
CA VAL A 227 3.29 13.53 12.40
C VAL A 227 2.18 14.02 13.31
N ILE A 228 1.92 13.25 14.36
CA ILE A 228 1.06 13.65 15.46
C ILE A 228 1.89 14.22 16.60
N THR A 229 1.51 15.40 17.06
CA THR A 229 2.13 16.07 18.20
C THR A 229 1.17 16.11 19.38
N ARG A 230 1.69 16.42 20.57
CA ARG A 230 0.83 16.64 21.75
C ARG A 230 0.30 18.07 21.71
N PRO A 231 -0.99 18.30 22.02
CA PRO A 231 -1.51 19.64 22.24
C PRO A 231 -0.62 20.43 23.22
N PRO A 232 -0.43 21.74 23.01
CA PRO A 232 -1.09 22.59 22.01
C PRO A 232 -0.45 22.56 20.61
N GLN A 233 0.59 21.76 20.39
CA GLN A 233 1.31 21.75 19.12
C GLN A 233 0.45 21.11 18.01
N PRO A 234 0.33 21.74 16.82
CA PRO A 234 -0.43 21.18 15.72
C PRO A 234 0.29 20.00 15.07
N SER A 235 -0.49 18.97 14.70
CA SER A 235 -0.02 17.90 13.81
C SER A 235 0.41 18.48 12.46
N TYR A 236 1.38 17.85 11.81
CA TYR A 236 1.91 18.35 10.55
C TYR A 236 2.32 17.22 9.60
N VAL A 237 2.44 17.56 8.33
CA VAL A 237 3.07 16.75 7.29
C VAL A 237 4.43 17.35 6.98
N SER A 238 5.44 16.51 6.81
CA SER A 238 6.76 16.90 6.33
C SER A 238 7.06 16.15 5.03
N VAL A 239 7.54 16.87 4.02
CA VAL A 239 7.98 16.31 2.74
C VAL A 239 9.45 16.60 2.54
N VAL A 240 10.22 15.55 2.30
CA VAL A 240 11.68 15.59 2.18
C VAL A 240 12.08 15.02 0.83
N ASP A 241 12.91 15.77 0.10
CA ASP A 241 13.65 15.24 -1.05
C ASP A 241 14.77 14.34 -0.53
N TRP A 242 14.54 13.03 -0.51
CA TRP A 242 15.46 12.07 0.11
C TRP A 242 16.77 11.96 -0.66
N ALA A 243 16.78 12.29 -1.95
CA ALA A 243 17.97 12.26 -2.78
C ALA A 243 18.94 13.37 -2.38
N LYS A 244 18.40 14.55 -2.02
CA LYS A 244 19.19 15.67 -1.47
C LYS A 244 19.54 15.48 0.00
N ALA A 245 18.76 14.71 0.75
CA ALA A 245 19.06 14.40 2.16
C ALA A 245 20.12 13.29 2.33
N ALA A 246 20.39 12.51 1.29
CA ALA A 246 21.45 11.51 1.28
C ALA A 246 22.79 12.20 1.53
N ASN A 247 23.62 11.66 2.44
CA ASN A 247 24.94 12.18 2.85
C ASN A 247 24.96 13.18 4.01
N ILE A 248 23.80 13.55 4.55
CA ILE A 248 23.77 14.47 5.67
C ILE A 248 23.87 13.67 6.98
N HIS A 249 25.10 13.34 7.36
CA HIS A 249 25.37 12.84 8.71
C HIS A 249 25.14 13.98 9.70
N ASN A 250 24.20 13.80 10.62
CA ASN A 250 23.99 14.74 11.71
C ASN A 250 24.76 14.22 12.94
N PRO A 251 26.02 14.63 13.17
CA PRO A 251 26.84 14.15 14.28
C PRO A 251 26.28 14.57 15.65
N SER A 252 25.31 15.49 15.69
CA SER A 252 24.84 16.15 16.90
C SER A 252 23.39 15.79 17.26
N HIS A 253 23.06 14.51 17.44
CA HIS A 253 21.85 14.11 18.17
C HIS A 253 21.84 14.56 19.65
N ARG A 254 22.97 15.07 20.15
CA ARG A 254 23.14 15.43 21.57
C ARG A 254 22.85 16.89 21.91
N ARG A 255 22.62 17.78 20.93
CA ARG A 255 22.23 19.17 21.21
C ARG A 255 20.87 19.49 20.58
N PRO A 256 20.03 20.32 21.23
CA PRO A 256 18.84 20.88 20.60
C PRO A 256 19.31 21.85 19.50
N ALA A 257 19.63 21.30 18.33
CA ALA A 257 19.87 22.10 17.15
C ALA A 257 18.54 22.75 16.78
N THR A 258 18.54 24.06 16.54
CA THR A 258 17.35 24.80 16.08
C THR A 258 17.09 24.58 14.58
N SER A 259 18.12 24.12 13.85
CA SER A 259 18.06 23.80 12.43
C SER A 259 18.29 22.31 12.20
N LEU A 260 17.54 21.74 11.27
CA LEU A 260 17.85 20.47 10.66
C LEU A 260 19.04 20.60 9.72
N SER A 261 19.62 19.46 9.43
CA SER A 261 20.70 19.31 8.49
C SER A 261 20.17 19.15 7.05
N TYR A 262 18.88 18.85 6.85
CA TYR A 262 18.24 18.67 5.55
C TYR A 262 17.04 19.63 5.37
N LEU A 263 16.76 19.98 4.12
CA LEU A 263 15.62 20.80 3.73
C LEU A 263 14.34 19.99 3.60
N ARG A 264 13.20 20.62 3.89
CA ARG A 264 11.88 20.02 3.76
C ARG A 264 10.80 21.05 3.50
N LYS A 265 9.62 20.57 3.10
CA LYS A 265 8.37 21.32 3.07
C LYS A 265 7.48 20.86 4.22
N VAL A 266 6.79 21.78 4.88
CA VAL A 266 5.95 21.49 6.05
C VAL A 266 4.53 22.00 5.81
N ILE A 267 3.53 21.15 6.05
CA ILE A 267 2.11 21.50 6.00
C ILE A 267 1.53 21.28 7.39
N TYR A 268 0.98 22.33 8.00
CA TYR A 268 0.31 22.21 9.29
C TYR A 268 -1.14 21.81 9.10
N CYS A 269 -1.56 20.78 9.83
CA CYS A 269 -2.95 20.34 9.81
C CYS A 269 -3.76 21.27 10.72
N HIS A 270 -4.86 21.81 10.19
CA HIS A 270 -5.68 22.80 10.89
C HIS A 270 -6.31 22.23 12.18
N ASN A 271 -6.50 23.11 13.17
CA ASN A 271 -7.00 22.90 14.55
C ASN A 271 -5.90 22.80 15.62
N PRO A 272 -5.28 23.93 16.02
CA PRO A 272 -4.49 23.96 17.24
C PRO A 272 -5.34 23.51 18.43
N GLY A 273 -4.76 22.64 19.27
CA GLY A 273 -5.41 22.15 20.50
C GLY A 273 -6.12 20.80 20.38
N GLU A 274 -6.39 20.30 19.17
CA GLU A 274 -6.96 18.96 18.98
C GLU A 274 -5.90 17.93 18.58
N LEU A 275 -6.11 16.68 19.01
CA LEU A 275 -5.29 15.56 18.57
C LEU A 275 -5.76 15.13 17.17
N VAL A 276 -5.11 15.67 16.13
CA VAL A 276 -5.46 15.40 14.73
C VAL A 276 -4.61 14.25 14.19
N ARG A 277 -5.25 13.18 13.71
CA ARG A 277 -4.61 12.13 12.93
C ARG A 277 -4.38 12.64 11.52
N VAL A 278 -3.24 12.27 10.94
CA VAL A 278 -2.84 12.76 9.62
C VAL A 278 -2.46 11.58 8.75
N VAL A 279 -3.02 11.53 7.55
CA VAL A 279 -2.61 10.64 6.46
C VAL A 279 -2.11 11.48 5.29
N VAL A 280 -1.02 11.05 4.65
CA VAL A 280 -0.43 11.74 3.50
C VAL A 280 -0.22 10.78 2.35
N HIS A 281 -0.53 11.25 1.14
CA HIS A 281 -0.20 10.58 -0.11
C HIS A 281 0.49 11.56 -1.06
N LEU A 282 1.69 11.20 -1.49
CA LEU A 282 2.35 11.85 -2.61
C LEU A 282 1.69 11.40 -3.90
N LEU A 283 1.41 12.36 -4.78
CA LEU A 283 0.76 12.15 -6.07
C LEU A 283 1.67 12.65 -7.21
N PRO A 284 1.51 12.09 -8.43
CA PRO A 284 2.18 12.63 -9.61
C PRO A 284 1.88 14.13 -9.82
N GLY A 285 2.81 14.80 -10.51
CA GLY A 285 2.68 16.23 -10.84
C GLY A 285 2.93 17.17 -9.66
N ASN A 286 3.83 16.81 -8.73
CA ASN A 286 4.16 17.61 -7.54
C ASN A 286 2.97 17.89 -6.62
N ARG A 287 2.08 16.91 -6.41
CA ARG A 287 0.89 17.11 -5.57
C ARG A 287 0.90 16.25 -4.33
N ILE A 288 0.24 16.74 -3.30
CA ILE A 288 0.17 16.08 -2.00
C ILE A 288 -1.29 16.08 -1.56
N LEU A 289 -1.83 14.89 -1.34
CA LEU A 289 -3.11 14.74 -0.65
C LEU A 289 -2.84 14.56 0.84
N VAL A 290 -3.45 15.42 1.65
CA VAL A 290 -3.39 15.37 3.10
C VAL A 290 -4.80 15.16 3.63
N VAL A 291 -4.96 14.15 4.49
CA VAL A 291 -6.21 13.90 5.21
C VAL A 291 -5.96 14.13 6.68
N SER A 292 -6.69 15.08 7.24
CA SER A 292 -6.67 15.42 8.66
C SER A 292 -7.97 14.92 9.29
N GLU A 293 -7.88 14.07 10.31
CA GLU A 293 -9.02 13.51 11.03
C GLU A 293 -8.96 13.97 12.50
N SER A 294 -9.97 14.71 12.95
CA SER A 294 -10.20 15.04 14.36
C SER A 294 -11.45 14.34 14.86
N THR A 295 -11.78 14.51 16.15
CA THR A 295 -13.01 13.98 16.74
C THR A 295 -14.28 14.64 16.21
N GLN A 296 -14.16 15.84 15.64
CA GLN A 296 -15.32 16.65 15.22
C GLN A 296 -15.48 16.71 13.70
N ALA A 297 -14.37 16.66 12.96
CA ALA A 297 -14.39 16.84 11.53
C ALA A 297 -13.23 16.08 10.88
N SER A 298 -13.37 15.84 9.60
CA SER A 298 -12.24 15.41 8.78
C SER A 298 -12.12 16.30 7.56
N ILE A 299 -10.90 16.58 7.15
CA ILE A 299 -10.61 17.50 6.05
C ILE A 299 -9.66 16.78 5.10
N ILE A 300 -10.02 16.77 3.82
CA ILE A 300 -9.17 16.31 2.73
C ILE A 300 -8.68 17.56 2.00
N CYS A 301 -7.37 17.72 1.93
CA CYS A 301 -6.74 18.84 1.27
C CYS A 301 -5.80 18.34 0.17
N LEU A 302 -5.84 18.98 -0.99
CA LEU A 302 -4.87 18.80 -2.06
C LEU A 302 -3.96 20.03 -2.09
N TYR A 303 -2.66 19.80 -2.02
CA TYR A 303 -1.65 20.86 -2.11
C TYR A 303 -0.81 20.68 -3.38
N ASP A 304 -0.46 21.80 -4.00
CA ASP A 304 0.68 21.89 -4.90
C ASP A 304 1.96 21.97 -4.06
N MET A 305 2.86 21.03 -4.24
CA MET A 305 4.14 20.99 -3.53
C MET A 305 5.03 22.19 -3.89
N LEU A 306 4.89 22.77 -5.08
CA LEU A 306 5.67 23.92 -5.51
C LEU A 306 5.31 25.19 -4.73
N SER A 307 4.05 25.35 -4.32
CA SER A 307 3.59 26.49 -3.52
C SER A 307 3.98 26.44 -2.04
N ILE A 308 4.52 25.32 -1.58
CA ILE A 308 4.93 25.14 -0.17
C ILE A 308 6.38 25.61 0.02
N GLU A 309 6.60 26.50 0.98
CA GLU A 309 7.94 26.99 1.30
C GLU A 309 8.85 25.86 1.80
N THR A 310 10.12 25.91 1.39
CA THR A 310 11.15 24.97 1.85
C THR A 310 11.87 25.57 3.06
N THR A 311 12.03 24.78 4.13
CA THR A 311 12.65 25.22 5.38
C THR A 311 13.59 24.17 5.96
N ALA A 312 14.57 24.63 6.73
CA ALA A 312 15.41 23.80 7.61
C ALA A 312 14.96 23.82 9.07
N ASN A 313 13.97 24.65 9.42
CA ASN A 313 13.54 24.84 10.81
C ASN A 313 12.86 23.59 11.37
N ILE A 314 13.05 23.35 12.66
CA ILE A 314 12.38 22.26 13.39
C ILE A 314 10.98 22.70 13.83
N PRO A 315 9.89 21.93 13.56
CA PRO A 315 8.56 22.30 13.96
C PRO A 315 8.47 22.03 15.47
N PRO A 316 7.80 22.88 16.25
CA PRO A 316 6.83 23.89 15.81
C PRO A 316 7.32 25.36 15.85
N ALA A 317 8.64 25.66 15.84
CA ALA A 317 9.10 27.02 16.13
C ALA A 317 8.85 28.05 14.99
N ASN A 318 8.14 29.14 15.30
CA ASN A 318 7.93 30.36 14.49
C ASN A 318 7.31 30.15 13.09
N PHE A 319 5.99 29.94 13.00
CA PHE A 319 5.33 29.84 11.69
C PHE A 319 4.08 30.73 11.58
N SER A 320 4.20 31.75 10.73
CA SER A 320 3.12 32.66 10.33
C SER A 320 2.47 32.29 8.99
N HIS A 321 3.02 31.34 8.24
CA HIS A 321 2.54 31.02 6.89
C HIS A 321 2.12 29.56 6.80
N SER A 322 0.80 29.31 6.87
CA SER A 322 0.23 28.04 6.41
C SER A 322 0.04 28.13 4.91
N SER A 323 0.61 27.20 4.15
CA SER A 323 0.26 27.04 2.75
C SER A 323 -1.25 26.79 2.62
N SER A 324 -1.91 27.49 1.70
CA SER A 324 -3.31 27.26 1.38
C SER A 324 -3.43 26.04 0.47
N PRO A 325 -4.39 25.14 0.70
CA PRO A 325 -4.65 24.03 -0.22
C PRO A 325 -5.18 24.56 -1.56
N THR A 326 -4.80 23.89 -2.64
CA THR A 326 -5.36 24.12 -3.99
C THR A 326 -6.81 23.65 -4.10
N TRP A 327 -7.18 22.64 -3.29
CA TRP A 327 -8.55 22.15 -3.16
C TRP A 327 -8.76 21.60 -1.75
N GLU A 328 -9.95 21.81 -1.20
CA GLU A 328 -10.30 21.36 0.14
C GLU A 328 -11.73 20.80 0.16
N HIS A 329 -11.91 19.70 0.88
CA HIS A 329 -13.21 19.14 1.18
C HIS A 329 -13.34 18.81 2.67
N LYS A 330 -14.34 19.42 3.30
CA LYS A 330 -14.63 19.26 4.73
C LYS A 330 -15.76 18.25 4.93
N TRP A 331 -15.55 17.33 5.85
CA TRP A 331 -16.49 16.30 6.25
C TRP A 331 -16.89 16.50 7.71
N GLN A 332 -18.19 16.46 7.99
CA GLN A 332 -18.74 16.64 9.35
C GLN A 332 -18.60 15.39 10.24
N THR A 333 -18.27 14.25 9.66
CA THR A 333 -18.04 12.99 10.37
C THR A 333 -16.58 12.55 10.28
N CYS A 334 -16.10 11.78 11.25
CA CYS A 334 -14.77 11.18 11.17
C CYS A 334 -14.65 10.31 9.91
N LEU A 335 -13.63 10.58 9.09
CA LEU A 335 -13.16 9.65 8.09
C LEU A 335 -12.50 8.49 8.81
N GLY A 336 -12.82 7.26 8.44
CA GLY A 336 -12.10 6.11 8.94
C GLY A 336 -10.69 6.03 8.38
N SER A 337 -10.05 4.86 8.48
CA SER A 337 -8.68 4.69 7.99
C SER A 337 -8.58 5.03 6.50
N PHE A 338 -7.75 6.02 6.17
CA PHE A 338 -7.38 6.30 4.79
C PHE A 338 -6.33 5.27 4.37
N GLN A 339 -6.70 4.37 3.46
CA GLN A 339 -5.77 3.48 2.80
C GLN A 339 -5.89 3.69 1.31
N SER A 340 -4.84 4.22 0.70
CA SER A 340 -4.80 4.40 -0.74
C SER A 340 -4.39 3.11 -1.43
N HIS A 341 -5.10 2.74 -2.49
CA HIS A 341 -4.48 2.10 -3.63
C HIS A 341 -4.47 3.11 -4.77
N GLY A 342 -3.35 3.83 -4.88
CA GLY A 342 -3.13 4.75 -5.97
C GLY A 342 -2.87 3.98 -7.24
N CYS A 343 -3.83 4.01 -8.17
CA CYS A 343 -3.62 3.49 -9.51
C CYS A 343 -3.59 4.68 -10.46
N ALA A 344 -2.39 5.09 -10.86
CA ALA A 344 -2.24 5.98 -12.00
C ALA A 344 -2.49 5.16 -13.27
N ASN A 345 -3.46 5.59 -14.05
CA ASN A 345 -3.79 4.97 -15.33
C ASN A 345 -3.19 5.79 -16.48
N ARG A 346 -3.22 5.23 -17.70
CA ARG A 346 -2.96 5.93 -18.97
C ARG A 346 -3.83 7.19 -19.18
N PHE A 347 -4.90 7.35 -18.41
CA PHE A 347 -5.83 8.47 -18.52
C PHE A 347 -5.46 9.67 -17.65
N ASN A 348 -4.22 9.76 -17.15
CA ASN A 348 -3.72 10.89 -16.37
C ASN A 348 -4.64 11.26 -15.20
N ASP A 349 -5.20 10.27 -14.52
CA ASP A 349 -6.04 10.44 -13.35
C ASP A 349 -5.53 9.53 -12.24
N PHE A 350 -5.73 9.97 -11.00
CA PHE A 350 -5.38 9.22 -9.81
C PHE A 350 -6.63 8.97 -8.98
N ARG A 351 -6.93 7.70 -8.71
CA ARG A 351 -8.10 7.31 -7.92
C ARG A 351 -7.70 6.79 -6.55
N LEU A 352 -8.46 7.20 -5.54
CA LEU A 352 -8.34 6.71 -4.17
C LEU A 352 -9.69 6.31 -3.63
N VAL A 353 -9.67 5.32 -2.74
CA VAL A 353 -10.84 4.91 -1.98
C VAL A 353 -10.61 5.21 -0.51
N PHE A 354 -11.64 5.68 0.15
CA PHE A 354 -11.66 5.88 1.59
C PHE A 354 -13.06 5.57 2.15
N HIS A 355 -13.19 5.56 3.46
CA HIS A 355 -14.46 5.26 4.10
C HIS A 355 -14.79 6.25 5.22
N THR A 356 -16.07 6.52 5.41
CA THR A 356 -16.61 7.04 6.67
C THR A 356 -17.08 5.86 7.53
N THR A 357 -17.77 6.13 8.63
CA THR A 357 -18.42 5.08 9.43
C THR A 357 -19.35 4.20 8.61
N TYR A 358 -20.07 4.72 7.59
CA TYR A 358 -21.10 3.94 6.90
C TYR A 358 -21.02 3.97 5.38
N THR A 359 -20.09 4.70 4.79
CA THR A 359 -20.04 4.86 3.33
C THR A 359 -18.61 4.80 2.82
N LEU A 360 -18.41 4.06 1.73
CA LEU A 360 -17.19 4.05 0.93
C LEU A 360 -17.30 5.12 -0.14
N TYR A 361 -16.25 5.94 -0.25
CA TYR A 361 -16.12 7.00 -1.22
C TYR A 361 -14.89 6.78 -2.09
N GLY A 362 -15.00 7.17 -3.34
CA GLY A 362 -13.90 7.29 -4.28
C GLY A 362 -13.62 8.76 -4.52
N ILE A 363 -12.35 9.14 -4.63
CA ILE A 363 -11.94 10.44 -5.14
C ILE A 363 -11.10 10.24 -6.40
N THR A 364 -11.44 10.94 -7.47
CA THR A 364 -10.68 11.02 -8.72
C THR A 364 -9.94 12.35 -8.74
N ILE A 365 -8.63 12.31 -8.91
CA ILE A 365 -7.74 13.47 -8.90
C ILE A 365 -7.04 13.56 -10.26
N PRO A 366 -7.32 14.59 -11.08
CA PRO A 366 -6.74 14.72 -12.42
C PRO A 366 -5.25 15.03 -12.37
N CYS A 367 -4.38 14.27 -13.03
CA CYS A 367 -2.91 14.44 -13.04
C CYS A 367 -2.39 15.55 -13.97
N ASP A 368 -3.07 15.80 -15.07
CA ASP A 368 -2.68 16.86 -15.99
C ASP A 368 -3.28 18.19 -15.54
N SER A 369 -2.41 19.05 -15.02
CA SER A 369 -2.71 20.40 -14.56
C SER A 369 -2.66 21.44 -15.69
N GLY A 370 -2.54 20.99 -16.96
CA GLY A 370 -2.44 21.89 -18.11
C GLY A 370 -3.73 22.66 -18.40
N GLU A 371 -4.88 22.16 -17.96
CA GLU A 371 -6.14 22.87 -18.04
C GLU A 371 -6.52 23.38 -16.64
N ASP A 372 -6.39 24.68 -16.44
CA ASP A 372 -6.86 25.41 -15.26
C ASP A 372 -8.35 25.11 -15.03
N GLY A 373 -8.69 24.14 -14.18
CA GLY A 373 -10.07 23.96 -13.73
C GLY A 373 -10.53 22.57 -13.35
N LEU A 374 -9.78 21.50 -13.65
CA LEU A 374 -10.24 20.15 -13.26
C LEU A 374 -10.06 19.95 -11.74
N GLN A 375 -11.17 20.01 -11.02
CA GLN A 375 -11.21 19.76 -9.58
C GLN A 375 -11.33 18.26 -9.29
N PRO A 376 -10.80 17.79 -8.15
CA PRO A 376 -11.05 16.44 -7.69
C PRO A 376 -12.55 16.13 -7.61
N GLU A 377 -12.96 15.00 -8.17
CA GLU A 377 -14.34 14.53 -8.14
C GLU A 377 -14.51 13.51 -7.02
N LEU A 378 -15.54 13.70 -6.17
CA LEU A 378 -15.89 12.77 -5.12
C LEU A 378 -17.13 11.96 -5.51
N VAL A 379 -17.01 10.63 -5.46
CA VAL A 379 -18.09 9.71 -5.79
C VAL A 379 -18.39 8.77 -4.64
N LYS A 380 -19.68 8.48 -4.44
CA LYS A 380 -20.12 7.46 -3.47
C LYS A 380 -20.08 6.08 -4.13
N LEU A 381 -19.29 5.17 -3.57
CA LEU A 381 -19.09 3.82 -4.13
C LEU A 381 -20.06 2.79 -3.52
N MET A 382 -20.28 2.85 -2.21
CA MET A 382 -21.12 1.89 -1.49
C MET A 382 -21.56 2.45 -0.14
N THR A 383 -22.81 2.20 0.27
CA THR A 383 -23.24 2.36 1.68
C THR A 383 -23.25 1.00 2.36
N GLY A 384 -22.55 0.89 3.48
CA GLY A 384 -22.54 -0.31 4.30
C GLY A 384 -23.82 -0.43 5.11
N HIS A 385 -24.28 -1.68 5.32
CA HIS A 385 -25.34 -1.97 6.28
C HIS A 385 -24.86 -1.90 7.74
N SER A 386 -23.53 -1.97 7.94
CA SER A 386 -22.86 -1.91 9.24
C SER A 386 -21.74 -0.89 9.23
N SER A 387 -21.23 -0.55 10.41
CA SER A 387 -20.07 0.34 10.53
C SER A 387 -18.84 -0.24 9.83
N PHE A 388 -18.13 0.60 9.07
CA PHE A 388 -16.85 0.36 8.43
C PHE A 388 -15.66 0.68 9.36
N GLU A 389 -15.89 0.91 10.66
CA GLU A 389 -14.81 1.15 11.65
C GLU A 389 -13.70 0.09 11.65
N ASN A 390 -13.98 -1.09 11.11
CA ASN A 390 -13.04 -2.20 11.04
C ASN A 390 -12.61 -2.59 9.61
N VAL A 391 -12.69 -1.65 8.66
CA VAL A 391 -12.01 -1.82 7.37
C VAL A 391 -10.52 -1.99 7.64
N SER A 392 -9.98 -3.13 7.21
CA SER A 392 -8.56 -3.44 7.35
C SER A 392 -7.78 -3.00 6.13
N HIS A 393 -8.39 -3.09 4.95
CA HIS A 393 -7.80 -2.68 3.68
C HIS A 393 -8.82 -2.15 2.68
N LEU A 394 -8.38 -1.16 1.91
CA LEU A 394 -9.09 -0.63 0.75
C LEU A 394 -8.23 -0.85 -0.49
N GLY A 395 -8.80 -1.55 -1.46
CA GLY A 395 -8.32 -1.62 -2.83
C GLY A 395 -9.03 -0.61 -3.73
N TYR A 396 -8.93 -0.82 -5.04
CA TYR A 396 -9.60 -0.06 -6.07
C TYR A 396 -11.08 -0.43 -6.23
N ASN A 397 -11.42 -1.73 -6.29
CA ASN A 397 -12.81 -2.22 -6.41
C ASN A 397 -13.20 -3.14 -5.24
N SER A 398 -12.34 -3.30 -4.25
CA SER A 398 -12.60 -4.21 -3.15
C SER A 398 -12.09 -3.69 -1.82
N ALA A 399 -12.74 -4.08 -0.74
CA ALA A 399 -12.30 -3.78 0.61
C ALA A 399 -12.31 -5.05 1.44
N ILE A 400 -11.39 -5.12 2.39
CA ILE A 400 -11.37 -6.16 3.41
C ILE A 400 -11.83 -5.52 4.71
N VAL A 401 -12.89 -6.07 5.30
CA VAL A 401 -13.41 -5.69 6.61
C VAL A 401 -13.25 -6.87 7.55
N MET A 402 -12.70 -6.62 8.72
CA MET A 402 -12.51 -7.66 9.74
C MET A 402 -13.42 -7.36 10.91
N ASP A 403 -14.25 -8.31 11.33
CA ASP A 403 -15.07 -8.11 12.52
C ASP A 403 -14.19 -8.05 13.79
N THR A 404 -14.43 -7.06 14.65
CA THR A 404 -13.74 -6.93 15.93
C THR A 404 -14.15 -7.98 16.94
N HIS A 405 -15.38 -8.46 16.85
CA HIS A 405 -16.00 -9.36 17.84
C HIS A 405 -16.08 -10.79 17.33
N SER A 406 -15.89 -11.00 16.03
CA SER A 406 -15.94 -12.33 15.44
C SER A 406 -14.73 -12.61 14.55
N PRO A 407 -14.37 -13.88 14.35
CA PRO A 407 -13.33 -14.28 13.41
C PRO A 407 -13.85 -14.23 11.97
N LEU A 408 -14.64 -13.22 11.61
CA LEU A 408 -15.21 -13.08 10.28
C LEU A 408 -14.44 -12.03 9.50
N LEU A 409 -14.04 -12.44 8.29
CA LEU A 409 -13.53 -11.57 7.26
C LEU A 409 -14.62 -11.35 6.23
N TYR A 410 -14.86 -10.09 5.87
CA TYR A 410 -15.72 -9.72 4.77
C TYR A 410 -14.87 -9.13 3.66
N MET A 411 -15.00 -9.67 2.46
CA MET A 411 -14.55 -8.98 1.26
C MET A 411 -15.75 -8.27 0.65
N LEU A 412 -15.66 -6.95 0.55
CA LEU A 412 -16.65 -6.11 -0.13
C LEU A 412 -16.19 -5.84 -1.55
N HIS A 413 -17.12 -5.81 -2.49
CA HIS A 413 -16.86 -5.40 -3.86
C HIS A 413 -17.75 -4.23 -4.23
N TYR A 414 -17.16 -3.16 -4.75
CA TYR A 414 -17.85 -1.94 -5.17
C TYR A 414 -17.34 -1.50 -6.54
N PRO A 415 -18.23 -1.14 -7.48
CA PRO A 415 -17.84 -0.58 -8.76
C PRO A 415 -17.66 0.95 -8.68
N TRP A 416 -16.84 1.49 -9.57
CA TRP A 416 -16.84 2.92 -9.86
C TRP A 416 -17.98 3.28 -10.82
N PRO A 417 -18.57 4.49 -10.74
CA PRO A 417 -19.73 4.89 -11.56
C PRO A 417 -19.50 4.84 -13.08
N ASP A 418 -18.26 5.04 -13.52
CA ASP A 418 -17.87 4.99 -14.93
C ASP A 418 -17.70 3.54 -15.45
N ALA A 419 -17.43 2.59 -14.55
CA ALA A 419 -17.26 1.18 -14.89
C ALA A 419 -18.60 0.41 -15.05
N SER A 420 -19.71 0.97 -14.56
CA SER A 420 -20.99 0.27 -14.45
C SER A 420 -21.90 0.39 -15.69
N SER A 421 -21.46 1.06 -16.77
CA SER A 421 -22.22 1.23 -18.01
C SER A 421 -22.59 -0.08 -18.74
N GLY A 422 -22.10 -1.24 -18.30
CA GLY A 422 -22.42 -2.55 -18.90
C GLY A 422 -22.73 -3.71 -17.95
N SER A 423 -22.67 -3.54 -16.62
CA SER A 423 -22.95 -4.63 -15.68
C SER A 423 -24.03 -4.25 -14.66
N ALA A 424 -25.22 -4.83 -14.82
CA ALA A 424 -26.37 -4.64 -13.93
C ALA A 424 -26.19 -5.20 -12.50
N SER A 425 -24.99 -5.67 -12.13
CA SER A 425 -24.69 -6.06 -10.76
C SER A 425 -24.40 -4.81 -9.95
N GLY A 426 -25.34 -4.40 -9.09
CA GLY A 426 -25.08 -3.46 -8.01
C GLY A 426 -23.95 -3.94 -7.08
N PRO A 427 -23.59 -3.17 -6.04
CA PRO A 427 -22.61 -3.59 -5.03
C PRO A 427 -22.88 -5.04 -4.59
N SER A 428 -21.91 -5.92 -4.78
CA SER A 428 -22.08 -7.35 -4.54
C SER A 428 -22.08 -7.65 -3.04
N ASN A 429 -22.79 -8.71 -2.65
CA ASN A 429 -22.87 -9.19 -1.28
C ASN A 429 -21.48 -9.38 -0.67
N SER A 430 -21.33 -9.00 0.60
CA SER A 430 -20.12 -9.23 1.38
C SER A 430 -19.76 -10.70 1.38
N VAL A 431 -18.56 -11.05 0.91
CA VAL A 431 -18.14 -12.44 0.90
C VAL A 431 -17.49 -12.79 2.23
N VAL A 432 -18.12 -13.67 3.00
CA VAL A 432 -17.70 -14.01 4.36
C VAL A 432 -16.72 -15.17 4.36
N GLY A 433 -15.61 -15.01 5.09
CA GLY A 433 -14.67 -16.08 5.42
C GLY A 433 -14.48 -16.19 6.94
N ILE A 434 -14.38 -17.40 7.46
CA ILE A 434 -14.30 -17.69 8.90
C ILE A 434 -12.86 -18.10 9.26
N PHE A 435 -12.23 -17.37 10.18
CA PHE A 435 -10.97 -17.78 10.82
C PHE A 435 -11.22 -18.86 11.88
N ASP A 436 -10.19 -19.64 12.20
CA ASP A 436 -10.26 -20.59 13.30
C ASP A 436 -10.61 -19.86 14.62
N LYS A 437 -11.77 -20.19 15.18
CA LYS A 437 -12.37 -19.47 16.32
C LYS A 437 -11.52 -19.54 17.57
N LYS A 438 -10.69 -20.58 17.74
CA LYS A 438 -10.12 -20.90 19.06
C LYS A 438 -9.10 -19.90 19.57
N ASN A 439 -8.54 -19.02 18.72
CA ASN A 439 -7.49 -18.08 19.14
C ASN A 439 -7.54 -16.72 18.40
N TRP A 440 -8.70 -16.29 17.92
CA TRP A 440 -8.80 -15.03 17.18
C TRP A 440 -8.42 -13.84 18.07
N ARG A 441 -7.44 -13.06 17.59
CA ARG A 441 -7.11 -11.74 18.10
C ARG A 441 -7.18 -10.77 16.94
N ARG A 442 -7.59 -9.53 17.20
CA ARG A 442 -7.57 -8.47 16.19
C ARG A 442 -6.15 -8.40 15.60
N PRO A 443 -5.98 -8.66 14.31
CA PRO A 443 -4.66 -8.69 13.72
C PRO A 443 -4.06 -7.30 13.78
N LYS A 444 -2.79 -7.23 14.17
CA LYS A 444 -2.10 -5.95 14.34
C LYS A 444 -1.63 -5.39 13.00
N TYR A 445 -1.27 -6.29 12.08
CA TYR A 445 -0.83 -5.94 10.75
C TYR A 445 -1.52 -6.85 9.75
N SER A 446 -1.83 -6.27 8.60
CA SER A 446 -2.35 -6.98 7.45
C SER A 446 -1.88 -6.28 6.17
N ALA A 447 -1.90 -6.99 5.06
CA ALA A 447 -1.73 -6.42 3.72
C ALA A 447 -2.66 -7.13 2.76
N PHE A 448 -3.24 -6.37 1.84
CA PHE A 448 -4.09 -6.88 0.78
C PHE A 448 -3.53 -6.42 -0.56
N ASP A 449 -3.40 -7.33 -1.51
CA ASP A 449 -3.13 -7.02 -2.90
C ASP A 449 -4.35 -7.44 -3.71
N GLU A 450 -5.17 -6.46 -4.11
CA GLU A 450 -6.37 -6.71 -4.88
C GLU A 450 -6.04 -7.40 -6.21
N CYS A 451 -4.90 -7.08 -6.84
CA CYS A 451 -4.49 -7.66 -8.12
C CYS A 451 -4.36 -9.18 -8.05
N SER A 452 -3.68 -9.71 -7.03
CA SER A 452 -3.50 -11.16 -6.86
C SER A 452 -4.64 -11.84 -6.10
N GLY A 453 -5.52 -11.07 -5.47
CA GLY A 453 -6.52 -11.57 -4.52
C GLY A 453 -5.86 -12.19 -3.29
N ARG A 454 -4.71 -11.67 -2.84
CA ARG A 454 -4.03 -12.17 -1.65
C ARG A 454 -4.25 -11.24 -0.48
N LEU A 455 -4.59 -11.84 0.66
CA LEU A 455 -4.63 -11.18 1.94
C LEU A 455 -3.65 -11.85 2.89
N VAL A 456 -2.83 -11.04 3.54
CA VAL A 456 -1.87 -11.44 4.55
C VAL A 456 -2.31 -10.87 5.88
N VAL A 457 -2.39 -11.71 6.91
CA VAL A 457 -2.87 -11.32 8.25
C VAL A 457 -1.92 -11.84 9.32
N ASP A 458 -1.43 -10.96 10.19
CA ASP A 458 -0.74 -11.35 11.42
C ASP A 458 -1.75 -11.77 12.48
N THR A 459 -1.75 -13.05 12.87
CA THR A 459 -2.73 -13.57 13.84
C THR A 459 -2.42 -13.18 15.29
N GLY A 460 -1.25 -12.59 15.55
CA GLY A 460 -0.75 -12.35 16.90
C GLY A 460 -0.33 -13.62 17.65
N LEU A 461 -0.43 -14.80 17.01
CA LEU A 461 0.00 -16.10 17.53
C LEU A 461 1.34 -16.54 16.95
N ASN A 462 2.13 -15.59 16.45
CA ASN A 462 3.46 -15.82 15.86
C ASN A 462 3.38 -16.59 14.55
N GLU A 463 2.31 -16.35 13.82
CA GLU A 463 2.19 -16.78 12.45
C GLU A 463 1.58 -15.63 11.65
N VAL A 464 2.01 -15.56 10.40
CA VAL A 464 1.30 -14.79 9.40
C VAL A 464 0.56 -15.79 8.52
N VAL A 465 -0.72 -15.54 8.34
CA VAL A 465 -1.58 -16.36 7.49
C VAL A 465 -1.79 -15.65 6.17
N VAL A 466 -1.56 -16.37 5.08
CA VAL A 466 -1.80 -15.90 3.72
C VAL A 466 -3.04 -16.60 3.18
N TYR A 467 -4.03 -15.81 2.82
CA TYR A 467 -5.25 -16.21 2.14
C TYR A 467 -5.10 -15.89 0.66
N ASP A 468 -5.35 -16.87 -0.20
CA ASP A 468 -5.36 -16.70 -1.65
C ASP A 468 -6.79 -16.92 -2.19
N PHE A 469 -7.46 -15.83 -2.56
CA PHE A 469 -8.83 -15.88 -3.07
C PHE A 469 -8.91 -16.46 -4.49
N ALA A 470 -7.78 -16.54 -5.19
CA ALA A 470 -7.72 -16.91 -6.59
C ALA A 470 -7.50 -18.41 -6.84
N ARG A 471 -6.82 -19.13 -5.93
CA ARG A 471 -6.62 -20.59 -6.04
C ARG A 471 -7.93 -21.35 -5.68
N SER A 472 -8.19 -22.54 -6.22
CA SER A 472 -9.16 -23.54 -5.69
C SER A 472 -8.85 -24.92 -6.17
#